data_AF-A0A6G6SG77-F1
#
_entry.id   AF-A0A6G6SG77-F1
#
_cell.length_a   1.000
_cell.length_b   1.000
_cell.length_c   1.000
_cell.angle_alpha   90.00
_cell.angle_beta   90.00
_cell.angle_gamma   90.00
#
_symmetry.space_group_name_H-M   'P 1'
#
loop_
_entity.id
_entity.type
_entity.pdbx_description
1 polymer ?
#
loop_
_entity_poly.entity_id
_entity_poly.type
_entity_poly.pdbx_seq_one_letter_code
_entity_poly.pdbx_strand_id
1 'polypeptide(L)'
;MKRIFIVCISSLFSACTLNADITPYGNSLPDARIGTFYTSEINIIGGAVSALDSNGRERFVGEITPSDAGLNLRYCNDSPAHNCIKIQGIPVKSGIVTVRVYGGLFGTNIATGGEFDKTYSIRIK
;
A
#
# COMPACT_ATOMS: atom_id res chain seq x y z
N MET A 1 51.61 19.39 -28.88
CA MET A 1 50.37 20.20 -28.80
C MET A 1 49.31 19.39 -28.06
N LYS A 2 48.57 20.05 -27.15
CA LYS A 2 47.86 19.50 -25.98
C LYS A 2 46.82 18.40 -26.30
N ARG A 3 46.91 17.26 -25.59
CA ARG A 3 45.82 16.27 -25.46
C ARG A 3 44.82 16.81 -24.44
N ILE A 4 43.66 17.25 -24.88
CA ILE A 4 42.56 17.67 -24.01
C ILE A 4 41.90 16.39 -23.49
N PHE A 5 42.20 16.02 -22.25
CA PHE A 5 41.44 15.02 -21.51
C PHE A 5 40.10 15.64 -21.12
N ILE A 6 39.05 15.32 -21.88
CA ILE A 6 37.68 15.60 -21.49
C ILE A 6 37.36 14.65 -20.33
N VAL A 7 37.53 15.14 -19.11
CA VAL A 7 37.03 14.47 -17.91
C VAL A 7 35.51 14.67 -17.93
N CYS A 8 34.79 13.68 -18.44
CA CYS A 8 33.34 13.56 -18.22
C CYS A 8 33.14 13.34 -16.71
N ILE A 9 32.95 14.43 -15.96
CA ILE A 9 32.40 14.39 -14.62
C ILE A 9 30.94 13.97 -14.79
N SER A 10 30.73 12.67 -14.87
CA SER A 10 29.41 12.05 -14.77
C SER A 10 28.94 12.24 -13.33
N SER A 11 28.32 13.38 -13.08
CA SER A 11 27.61 13.68 -11.84
C SER A 11 26.57 12.59 -11.64
N LEU A 12 26.82 11.68 -10.70
CA LEU A 12 25.84 10.72 -10.22
C LEU A 12 24.76 11.52 -9.48
N PHE A 13 23.79 12.06 -10.21
CA PHE A 13 22.55 12.56 -9.62
C PHE A 13 21.81 11.35 -9.04
N SER A 14 22.00 11.11 -7.74
CA SER A 14 21.16 10.23 -6.95
C SER A 14 19.72 10.74 -7.06
N ALA A 15 18.91 10.12 -7.92
CA ALA A 15 17.48 10.34 -7.93
C ALA A 15 16.91 9.87 -6.58
N CYS A 16 16.34 10.79 -5.80
CA CYS A 16 15.59 10.43 -4.61
C CYS A 16 14.27 9.78 -5.05
N THR A 17 14.14 8.46 -4.82
CA THR A 17 12.89 7.75 -5.00
C THR A 17 12.10 7.79 -3.69
N LEU A 18 10.82 8.18 -3.76
CA LEU A 18 9.91 8.03 -2.63
C LEU A 18 9.67 6.54 -2.36
N ASN A 19 9.74 6.12 -1.11
CA ASN A 19 9.37 4.76 -0.72
C ASN A 19 8.19 4.84 0.25
N ALA A 20 7.22 3.96 0.08
CA ALA A 20 6.11 3.85 1.02
C ALA A 20 6.56 3.12 2.27
N ASP A 21 6.30 3.70 3.44
CA ASP A 21 6.38 3.01 4.71
C ASP A 21 4.97 2.54 5.11
N ILE A 22 4.79 1.23 5.31
CA ILE A 22 3.46 0.62 5.50
C ILE A 22 3.38 -0.04 6.87
N THR A 23 2.50 0.51 7.70
CA THR A 23 2.21 0.03 9.06
C THR A 23 0.83 -0.64 9.12
N PRO A 24 0.63 -1.64 10.00
CA PRO A 24 1.58 -2.19 10.97
C PRO A 24 2.74 -2.95 10.31
N TYR A 25 3.89 -3.00 10.98
CA TYR A 25 5.05 -3.75 10.50
C TYR A 25 4.79 -5.26 10.54
N GLY A 26 5.47 -6.00 9.65
CA GLY A 26 5.24 -7.44 9.46
C GLY A 26 4.11 -7.76 8.47
N ASN A 27 3.73 -9.05 8.44
CA ASN A 27 2.84 -9.64 7.43
C ASN A 27 1.55 -10.23 8.03
N SER A 28 1.22 -9.85 9.26
CA SER A 28 0.03 -10.32 9.97
C SER A 28 -0.67 -9.15 10.65
N LEU A 29 -1.99 -9.16 10.56
CA LEU A 29 -2.87 -8.29 11.33
C LEU A 29 -3.40 -9.07 12.54
N PRO A 30 -4.02 -8.39 13.53
CA PRO A 30 -4.63 -9.07 14.67
C PRO A 30 -5.61 -10.16 14.22
N ASP A 31 -5.60 -11.29 14.93
CA ASP A 31 -6.56 -12.38 14.71
C ASP A 31 -8.00 -11.89 14.88
N ALA A 32 -8.90 -12.41 14.05
CA ALA A 32 -10.33 -12.12 14.13
C ALA A 32 -11.10 -13.31 14.72
N ARG A 33 -12.31 -13.05 15.21
CA ARG A 33 -13.20 -14.09 15.76
C ARG A 33 -14.51 -14.13 14.98
N ILE A 34 -14.99 -15.35 14.68
CA ILE A 34 -16.28 -15.53 14.00
C ILE A 34 -17.40 -14.86 14.82
N GLY A 35 -18.29 -14.15 14.13
CA GLY A 35 -19.44 -13.48 14.74
C GLY A 35 -19.10 -12.25 15.59
N THR A 36 -17.82 -11.85 15.69
CA THR A 36 -17.39 -10.67 16.42
C THR A 36 -16.99 -9.57 15.47
N PHE A 37 -17.41 -8.33 15.73
CA PHE A 37 -16.97 -7.20 14.91
C PHE A 37 -15.45 -7.05 14.96
N TYR A 38 -14.83 -7.04 13.80
CA TYR A 38 -13.40 -6.88 13.59
C TYR A 38 -13.12 -5.50 13.00
N THR A 39 -12.03 -4.87 13.44
CA THR A 39 -11.50 -3.65 12.82
C THR A 39 -9.97 -3.64 12.91
N SER A 40 -9.32 -3.24 11.84
CA SER A 40 -7.88 -2.99 11.79
C SER A 40 -7.57 -1.93 10.74
N GLU A 41 -6.43 -1.26 10.87
CA GLU A 41 -6.01 -0.18 10.00
C GLU A 41 -4.61 -0.47 9.44
N ILE A 42 -4.43 -0.16 8.17
CA ILE A 42 -3.14 -0.14 7.48
C ILE A 42 -2.89 1.30 7.06
N ASN A 43 -1.78 1.88 7.50
CA ASN A 43 -1.37 3.21 7.09
C ASN A 43 -0.22 3.12 6.08
N ILE A 44 -0.33 3.92 5.03
CA ILE A 44 0.66 4.07 3.97
C ILE A 44 1.25 5.48 4.13
N ILE A 45 2.52 5.56 4.46
CA ILE A 45 3.22 6.81 4.74
C ILE A 45 4.16 7.08 3.56
N GLY A 46 4.17 8.32 3.07
CA GLY A 46 5.04 8.72 1.96
C GLY A 46 4.37 9.60 0.92
N GLY A 47 3.05 9.81 0.96
CA GLY A 47 2.35 10.72 0.05
C GLY A 47 0.89 10.35 -0.15
N ALA A 48 0.28 10.98 -1.17
CA ALA A 48 -1.01 10.52 -1.67
C ALA A 48 -0.82 9.19 -2.38
N VAL A 49 -1.85 8.35 -2.37
CA VAL A 49 -1.80 6.99 -2.90
C VAL A 49 -2.84 6.86 -3.99
N SER A 50 -2.47 6.25 -5.12
CA SER A 50 -3.45 5.80 -6.10
C SER A 50 -3.04 4.44 -6.64
N ALA A 51 -4.04 3.65 -7.01
CA ALA A 51 -3.86 2.37 -7.66
C ALA A 51 -4.61 2.40 -8.98
N LEU A 52 -3.98 1.91 -10.05
CA LEU A 52 -4.59 1.86 -11.38
C LEU A 52 -4.86 0.42 -11.79
N ASP A 53 -5.92 0.21 -12.58
CA ASP A 53 -6.18 -1.05 -13.27
C ASP A 53 -5.35 -1.17 -14.56
N SER A 54 -5.50 -2.28 -15.28
CA SER A 54 -4.79 -2.53 -16.55
C SER A 54 -5.14 -1.52 -17.66
N ASN A 55 -6.24 -0.77 -17.51
CA ASN A 55 -6.67 0.26 -18.44
C ASN A 55 -6.29 1.68 -17.98
N GLY A 56 -5.51 1.79 -16.89
CA GLY A 56 -5.10 3.07 -16.30
C GLY A 56 -6.20 3.78 -15.53
N ARG A 57 -7.30 3.09 -15.16
CA ARG A 57 -8.38 3.68 -14.36
C ARG A 57 -8.12 3.48 -12.88
N GLU A 58 -8.50 4.47 -12.08
CA GLU A 58 -8.37 4.41 -10.63
C GLU A 58 -9.18 3.24 -10.05
N ARG A 59 -8.53 2.50 -9.14
CA ARG A 59 -9.11 1.41 -8.38
C ARG A 59 -8.79 1.56 -6.90
N PHE A 60 -9.57 0.88 -6.07
CA PHE A 60 -9.33 0.87 -4.63
C PHE A 60 -7.93 0.33 -4.33
N VAL A 61 -7.24 0.94 -3.37
CA VAL A 61 -5.84 0.62 -2.97
C VAL A 61 -5.84 -0.62 -2.08
N GLY A 62 -6.34 -1.73 -2.59
CA GLY A 62 -6.27 -3.01 -1.90
C GLY A 62 -7.34 -4.01 -2.31
N GLU A 63 -7.14 -5.25 -1.89
CA GLU A 63 -8.01 -6.38 -2.15
C GLU A 63 -8.01 -7.34 -0.96
N ILE A 64 -9.18 -7.95 -0.69
CA ILE A 64 -9.35 -9.00 0.33
C ILE A 64 -9.62 -10.32 -0.37
N THR A 65 -8.94 -11.37 0.06
CA THR A 65 -9.18 -12.74 -0.39
C THR A 65 -9.26 -13.72 0.79
N PRO A 66 -10.30 -14.57 0.89
CA PRO A 66 -11.49 -14.59 0.04
C PRO A 66 -12.43 -13.43 0.39
N SER A 67 -13.16 -12.93 -0.61
CA SER A 67 -14.07 -11.78 -0.45
C SER A 67 -15.35 -12.10 0.34
N ASP A 68 -15.63 -13.38 0.56
CA ASP A 68 -16.81 -13.88 1.29
C ASP A 68 -16.55 -14.11 2.78
N ALA A 69 -15.41 -13.63 3.29
CA ALA A 69 -15.02 -13.77 4.70
C ALA A 69 -15.85 -12.92 5.67
N GLY A 70 -16.70 -12.00 5.17
CA GLY A 70 -17.46 -11.05 5.99
C GLY A 70 -16.66 -9.80 6.40
N LEU A 71 -15.50 -9.58 5.77
CA LEU A 71 -14.64 -8.41 5.96
C LEU A 71 -14.62 -7.56 4.68
N ASN A 72 -14.57 -6.24 4.84
CA ASN A 72 -14.53 -5.28 3.75
C ASN A 72 -13.38 -4.28 3.96
N LEU A 73 -12.88 -3.73 2.86
CA LEU A 73 -11.94 -2.61 2.86
C LEU A 73 -12.69 -1.30 2.63
N ARG A 74 -12.22 -0.25 3.29
CA ARG A 74 -12.59 1.13 3.00
C ARG A 74 -11.44 2.07 3.35
N TYR A 75 -11.47 3.29 2.86
CA TYR A 75 -10.57 4.32 3.38
C TYR A 75 -10.98 4.71 4.79
N CYS A 76 -10.02 5.07 5.64
CA CYS A 76 -10.28 5.49 7.01
C CYS A 76 -11.06 6.81 7.09
N ASN A 77 -10.93 7.65 6.07
CA ASN A 77 -11.55 8.96 5.92
C ASN A 77 -11.73 9.30 4.44
N ASP A 78 -12.39 10.42 4.15
CA ASP A 78 -12.64 10.92 2.79
C ASP A 78 -11.46 11.73 2.22
N SER A 79 -10.26 11.58 2.79
CA SER A 79 -9.07 12.26 2.27
C SER A 79 -8.73 11.75 0.87
N PRO A 80 -8.47 12.65 -0.10
CA PRO A 80 -8.03 12.25 -1.44
C PRO A 80 -6.63 11.64 -1.43
N ALA A 81 -5.93 11.63 -0.29
CA ALA A 81 -4.63 10.99 -0.16
C ALA A 81 -4.71 9.46 -0.13
N HIS A 82 -5.87 8.86 0.19
CA HIS A 82 -6.09 7.40 0.16
C HIS A 82 -5.04 6.56 0.91
N ASN A 83 -4.41 7.16 1.93
CA ASN A 83 -3.22 6.66 2.59
C ASN A 83 -3.51 5.88 3.88
N CYS A 84 -4.79 5.64 4.19
CA CYS A 84 -5.22 4.84 5.32
C CYS A 84 -6.36 3.92 4.89
N ILE A 85 -6.15 2.61 5.08
CA ILE A 85 -7.09 1.56 4.72
C ILE A 85 -7.58 0.89 5.99
N LYS A 86 -8.89 0.83 6.15
CA LYS A 86 -9.59 0.18 7.25
C LYS A 86 -10.17 -1.15 6.77
N ILE A 87 -9.80 -2.22 7.45
CA ILE A 87 -10.40 -3.54 7.34
C ILE A 87 -11.44 -3.64 8.42
N GLN A 88 -12.69 -3.95 8.07
CA GLN A 88 -13.73 -4.13 9.07
C GLN A 88 -14.87 -5.04 8.62
N GLY A 89 -15.60 -5.57 9.58
CA GLY A 89 -16.77 -6.39 9.34
C GLY A 89 -16.98 -7.44 10.41
N ILE A 90 -17.86 -8.40 10.16
CA ILE A 90 -18.12 -9.52 11.06
C ILE A 90 -17.69 -10.79 10.31
N PRO A 91 -16.59 -11.44 10.72
CA PRO A 91 -16.15 -12.67 10.07
C PRO A 91 -17.19 -13.77 10.16
N VAL A 92 -17.40 -14.48 9.05
CA VAL A 92 -18.45 -15.53 8.93
C VAL A 92 -17.90 -16.95 8.77
N LYS A 93 -16.60 -17.10 8.47
CA LYS A 93 -15.93 -18.40 8.26
C LYS A 93 -14.54 -18.40 8.89
N SER A 94 -14.16 -19.52 9.51
CA SER A 94 -12.79 -19.74 9.98
C SER A 94 -11.84 -19.88 8.80
N GLY A 95 -10.61 -19.39 8.92
CA GLY A 95 -9.62 -19.53 7.87
C GLY A 95 -8.57 -18.44 7.91
N ILE A 96 -7.79 -18.35 6.83
CA ILE A 96 -6.82 -17.28 6.61
C ILE A 96 -7.41 -16.36 5.54
N VAL A 97 -7.54 -15.09 5.90
CA VAL A 97 -7.87 -14.01 4.96
C VAL A 97 -6.59 -13.27 4.65
N THR A 98 -6.32 -13.02 3.38
CA THR A 98 -5.24 -12.15 2.93
C THR A 98 -5.79 -10.78 2.57
N VAL A 99 -5.05 -9.75 2.97
CA VAL A 99 -5.32 -8.35 2.62
C VAL A 99 -4.10 -7.84 1.90
N ARG A 100 -4.21 -7.63 0.59
CA ARG A 100 -3.12 -7.07 -0.21
C ARG A 100 -3.40 -5.60 -0.46
N VAL A 101 -2.44 -4.75 -0.13
CA VAL A 101 -2.46 -3.30 -0.38
C VAL A 101 -1.35 -2.99 -1.37
N TYR A 102 -1.70 -2.29 -2.45
CA TYR A 102 -0.76 -1.99 -3.53
C TYR A 102 -1.14 -0.65 -4.16
N GLY A 103 -0.17 0.01 -4.78
CA GLY A 103 -0.37 1.27 -5.46
C GLY A 103 0.93 2.03 -5.68
N GLY A 104 0.79 3.25 -6.18
CA GLY A 104 1.88 4.22 -6.31
C GLY A 104 1.69 5.37 -5.33
N LEU A 105 2.80 5.88 -4.81
CA LEU A 105 2.88 7.16 -4.12
C LEU A 105 2.94 8.29 -5.14
N PHE A 106 2.09 9.29 -4.93
CA PHE A 106 2.06 10.55 -5.65
C PHE A 106 2.40 11.66 -4.65
N GLY A 107 3.54 12.34 -4.84
CA GLY A 107 4.02 13.32 -3.88
C GLY A 107 5.19 14.18 -4.36
N THR A 108 4.88 15.42 -4.73
CA THR A 108 5.78 16.57 -5.01
C THR A 108 6.76 16.44 -6.18
N ASN A 109 6.99 17.56 -6.89
CA ASN A 109 7.87 17.69 -8.08
C ASN A 109 9.36 17.38 -7.85
N ILE A 110 9.72 16.80 -6.71
CA ILE A 110 11.09 16.62 -6.22
C ILE A 110 11.55 15.17 -6.33
N ALA A 111 10.63 14.20 -6.36
CA ALA A 111 10.96 12.78 -6.36
C ALA A 111 10.03 12.00 -7.31
N THR A 112 10.58 10.96 -7.96
CA THR A 112 9.78 10.00 -8.71
C THR A 112 8.88 9.21 -7.75
N GLY A 113 7.60 9.06 -8.13
CA GLY A 113 6.63 8.28 -7.36
C GLY A 113 7.11 6.85 -7.13
N GLY A 114 6.92 6.34 -5.91
CA GLY A 114 7.31 4.98 -5.52
C GLY A 114 6.14 4.02 -5.55
N GLU A 115 6.35 2.83 -6.09
CA GLU A 115 5.37 1.74 -6.01
C GLU A 115 5.51 0.95 -4.71
N PHE A 116 4.41 0.38 -4.25
CA PHE A 116 4.40 -0.55 -3.13
C PHE A 116 3.42 -1.69 -3.34
N ASP A 117 3.72 -2.84 -2.74
CA ASP A 117 2.87 -4.02 -2.70
C ASP A 117 3.14 -4.77 -1.40
N LYS A 118 2.11 -4.90 -0.55
CA LYS A 118 2.21 -5.57 0.73
C LYS A 118 0.99 -6.43 0.99
N THR A 119 1.24 -7.66 1.42
CA THR A 119 0.17 -8.61 1.79
C THR A 119 0.22 -8.93 3.27
N TYR A 120 -0.92 -8.78 3.94
CA TYR A 120 -1.14 -9.18 5.32
C TYR A 120 -2.01 -10.43 5.39
N SER A 121 -1.86 -11.16 6.49
CA SER A 121 -2.73 -12.29 6.86
C SER A 121 -3.54 -11.95 8.11
N ILE A 122 -4.83 -12.31 8.10
CA ILE A 122 -5.72 -12.32 9.26
C ILE A 122 -6.14 -13.77 9.48
N ARG A 123 -5.89 -14.31 10.66
CA ARG A 123 -6.42 -15.62 11.05
C ARG A 123 -7.76 -15.44 11.73
N ILE A 124 -8.80 -16.03 11.17
CA ILE A 124 -10.15 -16.06 11.76
C ILE A 124 -10.30 -17.37 12.54
N LYS A 125 -10.62 -17.26 13.84
CA LYS A 125 -10.86 -18.38 14.76
C LYS A 125 -12.29 -18.38 15.28
#